data_AF-A0A509BSH3-F1
#
_entry.id   AF-A0A509BSH3-F1
#
_cell.length_a   1.000
_cell.length_b   1.000
_cell.length_c   1.000
_cell.angle_alpha   90.00
_cell.angle_beta   90.00
_cell.angle_gamma   90.00
#
_symmetry.space_group_name_H-M   'P 1'
#
loop_
_entity.id
_entity.type
_entity.pdbx_description
1 polymer ?
#
loop_
_entity_poly.entity_id
_entity_poly.type
_entity_poly.pdbx_seq_one_letter_code
_entity_poly.pdbx_strand_id
1 'polypeptide(L)' 'MGVSKPVHVLTPIASVRRIVNMVALAVVEAQTTPL' A
#
# COMPACT_ATOMS: atom_id res chain seq x y z
N MET A 1 7.32 6.65 -7.58
CA MET A 1 6.45 7.79 -7.23
C MET A 1 7.28 8.71 -6.35
N GLY A 2 7.34 10.02 -6.57
CA GLY A 2 8.16 10.94 -5.76
C GLY A 2 7.69 11.13 -4.32
N VAL A 3 7.18 10.08 -3.68
CA VAL A 3 6.68 10.03 -2.31
C VAL A 3 7.70 9.31 -1.44
N SER A 4 8.00 9.90 -0.28
CA SER A 4 8.89 9.33 0.72
C SER A 4 8.25 8.19 1.53
N LYS A 5 7.00 7.83 1.25
CA LYS A 5 6.24 6.79 1.96
C LYS A 5 5.56 5.83 0.96
N PRO A 6 5.31 4.57 1.34
CA PRO A 6 4.69 3.57 0.45
C PRO A 6 3.29 3.98 0.00
N VAL A 7 3.00 3.80 -1.30
CA VAL A 7 1.70 4.10 -1.92
C VAL A 7 1.35 3.04 -2.96
N HIS A 8 0.13 2.51 -2.87
CA HIS A 8 -0.45 1.58 -3.84
C HIS A 8 -1.71 2.18 -4.47
N VAL A 9 -1.74 2.27 -5.80
CA VAL A 9 -2.91 2.75 -6.55
C VAL A 9 -3.86 1.59 -6.80
N LEU A 10 -5.12 1.74 -6.37
CA LEU A 10 -6.19 0.78 -6.59
C LEU A 10 -7.05 1.18 -7.79
N THR A 11 -7.71 0.20 -8.40
CA THR A 11 -8.76 0.45 -9.40
C THR A 11 -10.12 0.65 -8.72
N PRO A 12 -11.06 1.40 -9.32
CA PRO A 12 -12.37 1.66 -8.71
C PRO A 12 -13.19 0.42 -8.37
N ILE A 13 -12.93 -0.70 -9.06
CA ILE A 13 -13.63 -1.98 -8.89
C ILE A 13 -12.87 -2.96 -7.96
N ALA A 14 -11.91 -2.47 -7.17
CA ALA A 14 -11.16 -3.32 -6.25
C ALA A 14 -12.11 -3.95 -5.20
N SER A 15 -12.03 -5.28 -5.06
CA SER A 15 -12.75 -5.98 -3.99
C SER A 15 -12.17 -5.65 -2.61
N VAL A 16 -12.99 -5.78 -1.56
CA VAL A 16 -12.57 -5.55 -0.16
C VAL A 16 -11.30 -6.32 0.20
N ARG A 17 -11.22 -7.60 -0.20
CA ARG A 17 -10.02 -8.43 0.02
C ARG A 17 -8.76 -7.79 -0.58
N ARG A 18 -8.87 -7.23 -1.79
CA ARG A 18 -7.74 -6.58 -2.46
C ARG A 18 -7.34 -5.29 -1.78
N ILE A 19 -8.31 -4.51 -1.28
CA ILE A 19 -8.05 -3.31 -0.46
C ILE A 19 -7.24 -3.70 0.79
N VAL A 20 -7.74 -4.66 1.57
CA VAL A 20 -7.09 -5.11 2.82
C VAL A 20 -5.69 -5.63 2.57
N ASN A 21 -5.49 -6.47 1.55
CA ASN A 21 -4.17 -6.99 1.22
C ASN A 21 -3.18 -5.88 0.81
N MET A 22 -3.63 -4.86 0.08
CA MET A 22 -2.78 -3.74 -0.34
C MET A 22 -2.41 -2.81 0.84
N VAL A 23 -3.30 -2.68 1.83
CA VAL A 23 -2.99 -2.00 3.09
C VAL A 23 -1.97 -2.78 3.89
N ALA A 24 -2.12 -4.10 4.02
CA ALA A 24 -1.18 -4.95 4.74
C ALA A 24 0.25 -4.83 4.16
N LEU A 25 0.38 -4.84 2.83
CA LEU A 25 1.66 -4.63 2.16
C LEU A 25 2.23 -3.24 2.44
N ALA A 26 1.43 -2.18 2.30
CA ALA A 26 1.88 -0.80 2.56
C ALA A 26 2.39 -0.62 4.00
N VAL A 27 1.74 -1.25 4.97
CA VAL A 27 2.17 -1.22 6.38
C VAL A 27 3.52 -1.90 6.54
N VAL A 28 3.71 -3.09 5.96
CA VAL A 28 4.99 -3.81 6.04
C VAL A 28 6.10 -2.98 5.41
N GLU A 29 5.89 -2.45 4.21
CA GLU A 29 6.87 -1.61 3.52
C GLU A 29 7.26 -0.37 4.33
N ALA A 30 6.30 0.23 5.03
CA ALA A 30 6.53 1.40 5.88
C ALA A 30 7.35 1.07 7.14
N GLN A 31 7.30 -0.17 7.62
CA GLN A 31 8.10 -0.63 8.77
C GLN A 31 9.50 -1.09 8.35
N THR A 32 9.65 -1.65 7.16
CA THR A 32 10.93 -2.21 6.69
C THR A 32 11.83 -1.21 6.00
N THR A 33 11.27 -0.12 5.47
CA THR A 33 12.03 0.92 4.78
C THR A 33 12.19 2.14 5.69
N PRO A 34 13.37 2.34 6.33
CA PRO A 34 13.62 3.55 7.10
C PRO A 34 13.71 4.76 6.17
N LEU A 35 13.21 5.91 6.65
CA LEU A 35 13.20 7.20 5.95
C LEU A 35 14.60 7.76 5.71
#